data_AF-A0A4W3I4B6-F1
#
_entry.id   AF-A0A4W3I4B6-F1
#
_cell.length_a   1.000
_cell.length_b   1.000
_cell.length_c   1.000
_cell.angle_alpha   90.00
_cell.angle_beta   90.00
_cell.angle_gamma   90.00
#
_symmetry.space_group_name_H-M   'P 1'
#
loop_
_entity.id
_entity.type
_entity.pdbx_description
1 polymer ?
#
loop_
_entity_poly.entity_id
_entity_poly.type
_entity_poly.pdbx_seq_one_letter_code
_entity_poly.pdbx_strand_id
1 'polypeptide(L)'
;MVGAGVAKSRWRGAFSPPRPGHVTSRRDRKWPLAAMAELKKLESRLQELERRLYGEGGAGTGAKAKPQCTDAVVKVQVSLGNVAGKRERIKTLYKKIDDLMKYLDPLYMDRIVIPDAMKLELILAEEPFIHSQVTLLESVSKLQPFLESEHIKAVPNYSSKLQSLTQIQIQEQDQCTAVTEDTRKLLDEYNKMTLLLSKQFVQWEEALSKLEAAKQVKPLRD
;
A
#
# COMPACT_ATOMS: atom_id res chain seq x y z
N MET A 1 -29.38 -26.19 64.02
CA MET A 1 -30.19 -25.59 62.93
C MET A 1 -29.48 -24.29 62.56
N VAL A 2 -28.85 -24.06 61.41
CA VAL A 2 -28.86 -24.68 60.07
C VAL A 2 -27.48 -24.43 59.40
N GLY A 3 -27.00 -25.40 58.59
CA GLY A 3 -26.02 -25.24 57.49
C GLY A 3 -24.52 -25.28 57.85
N ALA A 4 -23.78 -26.41 57.78
CA ALA A 4 -23.30 -27.17 56.59
C ALA A 4 -22.41 -26.32 55.65
N GLY A 5 -21.07 -26.45 55.67
CA GLY A 5 -20.28 -27.47 54.95
C GLY A 5 -19.37 -26.74 53.92
N VAL A 6 -18.21 -27.17 53.43
CA VAL A 6 -17.40 -28.39 53.49
C VAL A 6 -15.97 -28.02 53.03
N ALA A 7 -14.99 -28.75 53.58
CA ALA A 7 -13.61 -29.06 53.17
C ALA A 7 -12.95 -28.40 51.94
N LYS A 8 -11.66 -28.04 52.10
CA LYS A 8 -10.69 -27.97 51.00
C LYS A 8 -9.48 -28.86 51.31
N SER A 9 -9.48 -30.01 50.68
CA SER A 9 -8.49 -31.08 50.78
C SER A 9 -7.21 -30.75 50.00
N ARG A 10 -6.09 -31.16 50.59
CA ARG A 10 -4.73 -31.14 50.05
C ARG A 10 -4.55 -32.24 49.00
N TRP A 11 -4.05 -31.90 47.80
CA TRP A 11 -3.45 -32.87 46.87
C TRP A 11 -2.17 -32.31 46.26
N ARG A 12 -1.12 -33.14 46.30
CA ARG A 12 0.18 -32.95 45.66
C ARG A 12 0.02 -33.16 44.15
N GLY A 13 0.66 -32.34 43.35
CA GLY A 13 0.82 -32.51 41.90
C GLY A 13 2.26 -32.22 41.50
N ALA A 14 2.84 -33.11 40.69
CA ALA A 14 4.26 -33.30 40.41
C ALA A 14 5.00 -32.08 39.83
N PHE A 15 6.21 -31.84 40.33
CA PHE A 15 7.20 -30.95 39.74
C PHE A 15 8.13 -31.81 38.86
N SER A 16 7.94 -31.74 37.54
CA SER A 16 8.89 -32.29 36.56
C SER A 16 9.58 -31.13 35.85
N PRO A 17 10.92 -31.07 35.82
CA PRO A 17 11.63 -30.00 35.13
C PRO A 17 11.75 -30.32 33.64
N PRO A 18 11.47 -29.37 32.71
CA PRO A 18 11.87 -29.55 31.33
C PRO A 18 13.38 -29.31 31.19
N ARG A 19 14.05 -30.28 30.57
CA ARG A 19 15.45 -30.25 30.13
C ARG A 19 15.62 -29.35 28.89
N PRO A 20 16.88 -28.97 28.57
CA PRO A 20 17.21 -27.77 27.81
C PRO A 20 17.09 -27.98 26.31
N GLY A 21 16.53 -27.00 25.60
CA GLY A 21 16.42 -27.03 24.16
C GLY A 21 16.45 -25.62 23.58
N HIS A 22 17.48 -25.36 22.79
CA HIS A 22 17.62 -24.24 21.86
C HIS A 22 17.78 -22.84 22.46
N VAL A 23 19.03 -22.51 22.79
CA VAL A 23 19.55 -21.15 22.63
C VAL A 23 19.43 -20.80 21.14
N THR A 24 18.31 -20.22 20.74
CA THR A 24 18.23 -19.55 19.44
C THR A 24 18.99 -18.23 19.58
N SER A 25 20.02 -18.12 18.73
CA SER A 25 20.88 -16.98 18.54
C SER A 25 20.10 -15.67 18.57
N ARG A 26 20.19 -14.95 19.69
CA ARG A 26 19.57 -13.63 19.92
C ARG A 26 20.40 -12.51 19.28
N ARG A 27 21.07 -12.77 18.15
CA ARG A 27 22.04 -11.85 17.54
C ARG A 27 21.59 -11.16 16.26
N ASP A 28 20.42 -11.49 15.72
CA ASP A 28 19.88 -10.82 14.54
C ASP A 28 18.44 -10.34 14.76
N ARG A 29 18.22 -9.52 15.79
CA ARG A 29 17.10 -8.57 15.73
C ARG A 29 17.60 -7.33 15.02
N LYS A 30 17.61 -7.36 13.69
CA LYS A 30 17.63 -6.15 12.88
C LYS A 30 16.38 -5.35 13.25
N TRP A 31 16.59 -4.37 14.11
CA TRP A 31 15.56 -3.42 14.48
C TRP A 31 15.15 -2.69 13.18
N PRO A 32 13.85 -2.58 12.85
CA PRO A 32 13.43 -1.93 11.62
C PRO A 32 14.04 -0.52 11.58
N LEU A 33 14.59 -0.12 10.42
CA LEU A 33 15.31 1.14 10.24
C LEU A 33 14.52 2.35 10.79
N ALA A 34 13.19 2.32 10.67
CA ALA A 34 12.29 3.32 11.25
C ALA A 34 12.37 3.41 12.79
N ALA A 35 12.43 2.26 13.48
CA ALA A 35 12.53 2.24 14.93
C ALA A 35 13.94 2.58 15.44
N MET A 36 14.99 2.37 14.63
CA MET A 36 16.34 2.91 14.90
C MET A 36 16.38 4.43 14.70
N ALA A 37 15.69 4.95 13.69
CA ALA A 37 15.59 6.39 13.45
C ALA A 37 14.87 7.12 14.61
N GLU A 38 13.76 6.56 15.11
CA GLU A 38 13.05 7.11 16.27
C GLU A 38 13.89 7.02 17.56
N LEU A 39 14.60 5.92 17.78
CA LEU A 39 15.54 5.81 18.91
C LEU A 39 16.65 6.86 18.84
N LYS A 40 17.25 7.06 17.66
CA LYS A 40 18.31 8.04 17.45
C LYS A 40 17.82 9.49 17.62
N LYS A 41 16.58 9.77 17.20
CA LYS A 41 15.92 11.07 17.41
C LYS A 41 15.59 11.31 18.88
N LEU A 42 15.22 10.27 19.62
CA LEU A 42 14.97 10.37 21.04
C LEU A 42 16.28 10.57 21.82
N GLU A 43 17.33 9.86 21.44
CA GLU A 43 18.67 9.98 22.02
C GLU A 43 19.26 11.38 21.81
N SER A 44 19.16 11.94 20.59
CA SER A 44 19.63 13.31 20.33
C SER A 44 18.86 14.36 21.12
N ARG A 45 17.55 14.18 21.30
CA ARG A 45 16.72 15.05 22.16
C ARG A 45 17.10 14.90 23.63
N LEU A 46 17.40 13.69 24.09
CA LEU A 46 17.82 13.44 25.47
C LEU A 46 19.17 14.11 25.74
N GLN A 47 20.14 13.93 24.84
CA GLN A 47 21.46 14.57 24.95
C GLN A 47 21.36 16.10 24.95
N GLU A 48 20.50 16.68 24.13
CA GLU A 48 20.27 18.13 24.14
C GLU A 48 19.60 18.60 25.45
N LEU A 49 18.68 17.82 26.01
CA LEU A 49 18.07 18.12 27.32
C LEU A 49 19.09 17.99 28.47
N GLU A 50 19.92 16.95 28.45
CA GLU A 50 20.98 16.74 29.43
C GLU A 50 22.02 17.85 29.35
N ARG A 51 22.42 18.27 28.15
CA ARG A 51 23.32 19.41 27.92
C ARG A 51 22.73 20.71 28.43
N ARG A 52 21.42 20.93 28.27
CA ARG A 52 20.74 22.13 28.80
C ARG A 52 20.59 22.12 30.32
N LEU A 53 20.44 20.94 30.93
CA LEU A 53 20.21 20.81 32.37
C LEU A 53 21.51 20.74 33.17
N TYR A 54 22.52 20.02 32.67
CA TYR A 54 23.78 19.75 33.36
C TYR A 54 25.00 20.44 32.74
N GLY A 55 24.86 21.07 31.56
CA GLY A 55 25.96 21.73 30.86
C GLY A 55 26.84 20.77 30.04
N GLU A 56 27.92 21.30 29.47
CA GLU A 56 28.83 20.57 28.56
C GLU A 56 29.75 19.54 29.28
N GLY A 57 29.79 19.57 30.61
CA GLY A 57 30.47 18.60 31.46
C GLY A 57 29.51 17.52 31.95
N GLY A 58 29.29 16.49 31.14
CA GLY A 58 28.42 15.37 31.48
C GLY A 58 28.80 14.68 32.79
N ALA A 59 27.80 14.44 33.65
CA ALA A 59 27.66 13.34 34.62
C ALA A 59 28.95 12.68 35.17
N GLY A 60 29.94 13.48 35.57
CA GLY A 60 31.22 13.02 36.08
C GLY A 60 31.38 13.39 37.55
N THR A 61 31.42 12.35 38.40
CA THR A 61 31.93 12.34 39.78
C THR A 61 31.04 12.88 40.91
N GLY A 62 30.56 11.95 41.74
CA GLY A 62 30.44 12.13 43.19
C GLY A 62 29.20 12.85 43.72
N ALA A 63 28.15 12.10 44.05
CA ALA A 63 27.22 12.27 45.18
C ALA A 63 26.70 13.67 45.61
N LYS A 64 26.89 14.75 44.84
CA LYS A 64 26.47 16.14 45.19
C LYS A 64 26.06 17.00 44.00
N ALA A 65 25.70 16.43 42.84
CA ALA A 65 25.01 17.19 41.79
C ALA A 65 23.53 17.37 42.19
N LYS A 66 23.29 18.28 43.13
CA LYS A 66 21.98 18.58 43.72
C LYS A 66 21.04 19.19 42.66
N PRO A 67 19.72 18.97 42.73
CA PRO A 67 18.73 19.60 41.85
C PRO A 67 18.63 21.11 42.13
N GLN A 68 19.67 21.86 41.79
CA GLN A 68 19.69 23.30 42.04
C GLN A 68 18.78 24.04 41.06
N CYS A 69 18.46 23.49 39.90
CA CYS A 69 17.63 24.18 38.92
C CYS A 69 16.20 24.37 39.43
N THR A 70 15.59 23.36 40.03
CA THR A 70 14.23 23.47 40.59
C THR A 70 14.19 24.40 41.80
N ASP A 71 15.15 24.28 42.73
CA ASP A 71 15.24 25.18 43.89
C ASP A 71 15.56 26.62 43.48
N ALA A 72 16.41 26.82 42.46
CA ALA A 72 16.74 28.14 41.92
C ALA A 72 15.55 28.74 41.17
N VAL A 73 14.81 27.97 40.38
CA VAL A 73 13.58 28.43 39.70
C VAL A 73 12.52 28.79 40.71
N VAL A 74 12.33 27.99 41.77
CA VAL A 74 11.40 28.34 42.87
C VAL A 74 11.86 29.60 43.59
N LYS A 75 13.16 29.75 43.87
CA LYS A 75 13.72 30.96 44.49
C LYS A 75 13.54 32.19 43.60
N VAL A 76 13.74 32.06 42.29
CA VAL A 76 13.51 33.13 41.30
C VAL A 76 12.02 33.44 41.19
N GLN A 77 11.14 32.44 41.20
CA GLN A 77 9.70 32.64 41.18
C GLN A 77 9.21 33.38 42.43
N VAL A 78 9.72 33.03 43.61
CA VAL A 78 9.38 33.71 44.87
C VAL A 78 9.96 35.12 44.90
N SER A 79 11.20 35.34 44.47
CA SER A 79 11.79 36.68 44.42
C SER A 79 11.09 37.57 43.39
N LEU A 80 10.73 37.00 42.25
CA LEU A 80 9.98 37.68 41.20
C LEU A 80 8.54 37.98 41.62
N GLY A 81 7.86 37.06 42.31
CA GLY A 81 6.56 37.28 42.92
C GLY A 81 6.58 38.41 43.95
N ASN A 82 7.64 38.46 44.78
CA ASN A 82 7.85 39.54 45.74
C ASN A 82 8.14 40.89 45.07
N VAL A 83 8.90 40.91 43.97
CA VAL A 83 9.20 42.14 43.20
C VAL A 83 7.98 42.62 42.41
N ALA A 84 7.26 41.72 41.76
CA ALA A 84 6.04 42.01 41.04
C ALA A 84 4.91 42.46 41.98
N GLY A 85 4.80 41.87 43.18
CA GLY A 85 3.82 42.24 44.19
C GLY A 85 4.07 43.61 44.83
N LYS A 86 5.34 44.06 44.93
CA LYS A 86 5.70 45.38 45.49
C LYS A 86 5.66 46.52 44.47
N ARG A 87 5.68 46.22 43.16
CA ARG A 87 5.66 47.21 42.08
C ARG A 87 4.51 46.90 41.12
N GLU A 88 3.37 47.57 41.32
CA GLU A 88 2.16 47.42 40.49
C GLU A 88 2.42 47.60 38.97
N ARG A 89 3.40 48.43 38.59
CA ARG A 89 3.84 48.59 37.19
C ARG A 89 4.41 47.28 36.61
N ILE A 90 5.20 46.54 37.39
CA ILE A 90 5.80 45.26 36.97
C ILE A 90 4.72 44.19 36.88
N LYS A 91 3.81 44.13 37.84
CA LYS A 91 2.65 43.22 37.81
C LYS A 91 1.77 43.44 36.57
N THR A 92 1.56 44.70 36.20
CA THR A 92 0.81 45.05 34.99
C THR A 92 1.56 44.62 33.73
N LEU A 93 2.88 44.82 33.68
CA LEU A 93 3.71 44.35 32.56
C LEU A 93 3.71 42.83 32.42
N TYR A 94 3.77 42.08 33.52
CA TYR A 94 3.67 40.61 33.51
C TYR A 94 2.33 40.13 32.95
N LYS A 95 1.22 40.77 33.30
CA LYS A 95 -0.09 40.44 32.70
C LYS A 95 -0.17 40.76 31.22
N LYS A 96 0.50 41.84 30.80
CA LYS A 96 0.55 42.24 29.39
C LYS A 96 1.57 41.45 28.57
N ILE A 97 2.47 40.69 29.20
CA ILE A 97 3.52 39.95 28.48
C ILE A 97 2.91 38.85 27.61
N ASP A 98 1.88 38.15 28.11
CA ASP A 98 1.18 37.12 27.35
C ASP A 98 0.43 37.72 26.16
N ASP A 99 -0.15 38.91 26.33
CA ASP A 99 -0.80 39.63 25.22
C ASP A 99 0.24 40.17 24.23
N LEU A 100 1.35 40.74 24.70
CA LEU A 100 2.47 41.16 23.85
C LEU A 100 3.07 39.98 23.08
N MET A 101 3.16 38.80 23.67
CA MET A 101 3.59 37.57 22.98
C MET A 101 2.62 37.18 21.86
N LYS A 102 1.31 37.40 22.02
CA LYS A 102 0.33 37.20 20.93
C LYS A 102 0.51 38.23 19.82
N TYR A 103 0.76 39.49 20.16
CA TYR A 103 1.01 40.55 19.16
C TYR A 103 2.36 40.42 18.43
N LEU A 104 3.32 39.70 19.02
CA LEU A 104 4.61 39.39 18.40
C LEU A 104 4.55 38.21 17.42
N ASP A 105 3.45 37.44 17.39
CA ASP A 105 3.27 36.39 16.39
C ASP A 105 2.92 37.03 15.02
N PRO A 106 3.78 36.91 14.00
CA PRO A 106 3.53 37.46 12.68
C PRO A 106 2.20 36.97 12.08
N LEU A 107 1.77 35.76 12.44
CA LEU A 107 0.50 35.17 11.98
C LEU A 107 -0.73 35.77 12.65
N TYR A 108 -0.56 36.48 13.77
CA TYR A 108 -1.66 37.12 14.50
C TYR A 108 -2.05 38.46 13.86
N MET A 109 -1.08 39.27 13.43
CA MET A 109 -1.33 40.55 12.76
C MET A 109 -1.96 40.37 11.37
N ASP A 110 -1.54 39.34 10.64
CA ASP A 110 -2.04 39.03 9.28
C ASP A 110 -3.52 38.60 9.28
N ARG A 111 -3.99 38.02 10.39
CA ARG A 111 -5.38 37.53 10.53
C ARG A 111 -6.37 38.60 11.02
N ILE A 112 -5.91 39.66 11.67
CA ILE A 112 -6.81 40.59 12.39
C ILE A 112 -7.13 41.84 11.57
N VAL A 113 -6.26 42.27 10.67
CA VAL A 113 -6.47 43.52 9.93
C VAL A 113 -6.07 43.35 8.49
N ILE A 114 -6.90 42.67 7.70
CA ILE A 114 -6.98 42.98 6.26
C ILE A 114 -7.93 44.18 6.17
N PRO A 115 -7.45 45.39 5.85
CA PRO A 115 -8.33 46.55 5.69
C PRO A 115 -9.37 46.30 4.60
N ASP A 116 -10.56 46.88 4.72
CA ASP A 116 -11.65 46.60 3.77
C ASP A 116 -11.31 46.98 2.33
N ALA A 117 -10.49 48.03 2.13
CA ALA A 117 -9.95 48.37 0.81
C ALA A 117 -9.05 47.24 0.24
N MET A 118 -8.25 46.59 1.07
CA MET A 118 -7.39 45.48 0.64
C MET A 118 -8.17 44.18 0.41
N LYS A 119 -9.28 43.95 1.15
CA LYS A 119 -10.20 42.85 0.86
C LYS A 119 -10.82 43.00 -0.53
N LEU A 120 -11.22 44.22 -0.89
CA LEU A 120 -11.78 44.50 -2.21
C LEU A 120 -10.75 44.22 -3.32
N GLU A 121 -9.54 44.74 -3.19
CA GLU A 121 -8.45 44.49 -4.15
C GLU A 121 -8.11 43.00 -4.24
N LEU A 122 -8.09 42.28 -3.12
CA LEU A 122 -7.87 40.83 -3.09
C LEU A 122 -8.98 40.08 -3.83
N ILE A 123 -10.24 40.45 -3.60
CA ILE A 123 -11.39 39.83 -4.27
C ILE A 123 -11.37 40.11 -5.78
N LEU A 124 -11.05 41.34 -6.19
CA LEU A 124 -10.95 41.69 -7.62
C LEU A 124 -9.77 41.01 -8.30
N ALA A 125 -8.62 40.92 -7.62
CA ALA A 125 -7.45 40.21 -8.14
C ALA A 125 -7.71 38.70 -8.27
N GLU A 126 -8.46 38.12 -7.33
CA GLU A 126 -8.75 36.68 -7.27
C GLU A 126 -10.07 36.31 -8.00
N GLU A 127 -10.85 37.28 -8.48
CA GLU A 127 -12.09 37.08 -9.23
C GLU A 127 -11.96 36.04 -10.37
N PRO A 128 -10.96 36.12 -11.28
CA PRO A 128 -10.82 35.12 -12.34
C PRO A 128 -10.52 33.71 -11.79
N PHE A 129 -9.78 33.62 -10.69
CA PHE A 129 -9.52 32.35 -10.03
C PHE A 129 -10.80 31.77 -9.43
N ILE A 130 -11.57 32.56 -8.69
CA ILE A 130 -12.86 32.15 -8.11
C ILE A 130 -13.82 31.69 -9.22
N HIS A 131 -13.92 32.44 -10.32
CA HIS A 131 -14.75 32.04 -11.47
C HIS A 131 -14.29 30.73 -12.11
N SER A 132 -12.98 30.51 -12.24
CA SER A 132 -12.44 29.25 -12.75
C SER A 132 -12.80 28.07 -11.83
N GLN A 133 -12.72 28.26 -10.51
CA GLN A 133 -13.06 27.24 -9.51
C GLN A 133 -14.56 26.93 -9.52
N VAL A 134 -15.42 27.94 -9.65
CA VAL A 134 -16.88 27.75 -9.78
C VAL A 134 -17.20 26.95 -11.04
N THR A 135 -16.60 27.30 -12.18
CA THR A 135 -16.82 26.58 -13.45
C THR A 135 -16.40 25.11 -13.33
N LEU A 136 -15.25 24.85 -12.71
CA LEU A 136 -14.77 23.50 -12.44
C LEU A 136 -15.71 22.75 -11.49
N LEU A 137 -16.16 23.39 -10.41
CA LEU A 137 -17.08 22.79 -9.44
C LEU A 137 -18.45 22.48 -10.07
N GLU A 138 -18.96 23.35 -10.94
CA GLU A 138 -20.15 23.09 -11.72
C GLU A 138 -19.96 21.88 -12.65
N SER A 139 -18.80 21.75 -13.28
CA SER A 139 -18.49 20.58 -14.12
C SER A 139 -18.47 19.29 -13.30
N VAL A 140 -17.89 19.31 -12.09
CA VAL A 140 -17.89 18.17 -11.16
C VAL A 140 -19.30 17.84 -10.69
N SER A 141 -20.12 18.85 -10.35
CA SER A 141 -21.52 18.68 -9.97
C SER A 141 -22.35 18.02 -11.10
N LYS A 142 -22.13 18.44 -12.35
CA LYS A 142 -22.75 17.82 -13.54
C LYS A 142 -22.34 16.35 -13.70
N LEU A 143 -21.13 15.98 -13.29
CA LEU A 143 -20.58 14.63 -13.42
C LEU A 143 -20.96 13.70 -12.25
N GLN A 144 -21.32 14.25 -11.09
CA GLN A 144 -21.75 13.50 -9.92
C GLN A 144 -22.83 12.42 -10.19
N PRO A 145 -23.92 12.68 -10.96
CA PRO A 145 -24.94 11.65 -11.22
C PRO A 145 -24.44 10.44 -12.02
N PHE A 146 -23.33 10.56 -12.77
CA PHE A 146 -22.77 9.44 -13.54
C PHE A 146 -22.05 8.42 -12.65
N LEU A 147 -21.50 8.85 -11.51
CA LEU A 147 -20.86 7.97 -10.53
C LEU A 147 -21.88 7.00 -9.92
N GLU A 148 -23.12 7.45 -9.75
CA GLU A 148 -24.21 6.65 -9.18
C GLU A 148 -25.04 5.91 -10.22
N SER A 149 -24.63 5.95 -11.50
CA SER A 149 -25.40 5.37 -12.60
C SER A 149 -25.66 3.88 -12.42
N GLU A 150 -26.90 3.47 -12.67
CA GLU A 150 -27.32 2.07 -12.51
C GLU A 150 -26.53 1.12 -13.41
N HIS A 151 -26.06 1.59 -14.56
CA HIS A 151 -25.25 0.79 -15.48
C HIS A 151 -23.90 0.39 -14.87
N ILE A 152 -23.23 1.30 -14.15
CA ILE A 152 -21.97 0.98 -13.45
C ILE A 152 -22.24 0.03 -12.29
N LYS A 153 -23.33 0.26 -11.53
CA LYS A 153 -23.74 -0.62 -10.43
C LYS A 153 -24.14 -2.02 -10.91
N ALA A 154 -24.67 -2.14 -12.12
CA ALA A 154 -25.11 -3.41 -12.69
C ALA A 154 -23.96 -4.24 -13.31
N VAL A 155 -22.74 -3.70 -13.44
CA VAL A 155 -21.57 -4.42 -14.02
C VAL A 155 -21.32 -5.79 -13.38
N PRO A 156 -21.36 -5.95 -12.04
CA PRO A 156 -21.18 -7.27 -11.42
C PRO A 156 -22.24 -8.30 -11.85
N ASN A 157 -23.47 -7.86 -12.12
CA ASN A 157 -24.55 -8.73 -12.58
C ASN A 157 -24.28 -9.31 -13.97
N TYR A 158 -23.64 -8.53 -14.85
CA TYR A 158 -23.25 -8.97 -16.19
C TYR A 158 -21.95 -9.78 -16.19
N SER A 159 -21.09 -9.58 -15.18
CA SER A 159 -19.81 -10.30 -15.06
C SER A 159 -19.98 -11.82 -15.00
N SER A 160 -20.96 -12.31 -14.24
CA SER A 160 -21.25 -13.76 -14.14
C SER A 160 -21.68 -14.38 -15.48
N LYS A 161 -22.55 -13.69 -16.22
CA LYS A 161 -22.98 -14.09 -17.57
C LYS A 161 -21.81 -14.06 -18.55
N LEU A 162 -20.98 -13.01 -18.48
CA LEU A 162 -19.80 -12.88 -19.31
C LEU A 162 -18.79 -13.99 -19.04
N GLN A 163 -18.52 -14.31 -17.76
CA GLN A 163 -17.64 -15.42 -17.38
C GLN A 163 -18.15 -16.76 -17.93
N SER A 164 -19.46 -17.02 -17.80
CA SER A 164 -20.08 -18.23 -18.34
C SER A 164 -19.94 -18.31 -19.87
N LEU A 165 -20.15 -17.19 -20.56
CA LEU A 165 -20.00 -17.09 -22.01
C LEU A 165 -18.55 -17.26 -22.45
N THR A 166 -17.59 -16.68 -21.71
CA THR A 166 -16.16 -16.89 -21.96
C THR A 166 -15.77 -18.36 -21.82
N GLN A 167 -16.30 -19.06 -20.81
CA GLN A 167 -16.05 -20.49 -20.64
C GLN A 167 -16.58 -21.30 -21.83
N ILE A 168 -17.80 -21.00 -22.29
CA ILE A 168 -18.38 -21.64 -23.47
C ILE A 168 -17.51 -21.35 -24.70
N GLN A 169 -17.06 -20.11 -24.88
CA GLN A 169 -16.27 -19.74 -26.04
C GLN A 169 -14.90 -20.42 -26.08
N ILE A 170 -14.25 -20.64 -24.93
CA ILE A 170 -13.04 -21.45 -24.84
C ILE A 170 -13.33 -22.89 -25.29
N GLN A 171 -14.40 -23.47 -24.77
CA GLN A 171 -14.79 -24.83 -25.11
C GLN A 171 -15.14 -25.00 -26.60
N GLU A 172 -15.86 -24.05 -27.19
CA GLU A 172 -16.18 -24.07 -28.63
C GLU A 172 -14.94 -23.85 -29.49
N GLN A 173 -14.01 -23.01 -29.04
CA GLN A 173 -12.74 -22.81 -29.74
C GLN A 173 -11.91 -24.10 -29.76
N ASP A 174 -11.82 -24.82 -28.63
CA ASP A 174 -11.10 -26.09 -28.53
C ASP A 174 -11.76 -27.19 -29.37
N GLN A 175 -13.10 -27.23 -29.43
CA GLN A 175 -13.81 -28.15 -30.31
C GLN A 175 -13.56 -27.84 -31.79
N CYS A 176 -13.61 -26.56 -32.16
CA CYS A 176 -13.39 -26.13 -33.53
C CYS A 176 -11.97 -26.47 -34.00
N THR A 177 -10.95 -26.25 -33.15
CA THR A 177 -9.56 -26.61 -33.47
C THR A 177 -9.39 -28.12 -33.59
N ALA A 178 -9.97 -28.92 -32.68
CA ALA A 178 -9.92 -30.37 -32.75
C ALA A 178 -10.56 -30.92 -34.04
N VAL A 179 -11.78 -30.48 -34.37
CA VAL A 179 -12.48 -30.89 -35.60
C VAL A 179 -11.70 -30.48 -36.85
N THR A 180 -11.12 -29.28 -36.84
CA THR A 180 -10.29 -28.79 -37.95
C THR A 180 -9.05 -29.66 -38.13
N GLU A 181 -8.40 -30.05 -37.03
CA GLU A 181 -7.21 -30.89 -37.07
C GLU A 181 -7.54 -32.31 -37.56
N ASP A 182 -8.63 -32.90 -37.10
CA ASP A 182 -9.08 -34.22 -37.55
C ASP A 182 -9.48 -34.22 -39.03
N THR A 183 -10.18 -33.17 -39.47
CA THR A 183 -10.53 -33.00 -40.89
C THR A 183 -9.26 -32.84 -41.74
N ARG A 184 -8.26 -32.10 -41.25
CA ARG A 184 -6.98 -31.96 -41.93
C ARG A 184 -6.24 -33.29 -42.02
N LYS A 185 -6.20 -34.08 -40.95
CA LYS A 185 -5.58 -35.42 -40.95
C LYS A 185 -6.26 -36.33 -41.96
N LEU A 186 -7.60 -36.35 -41.99
CA LEU A 186 -8.37 -37.14 -42.93
C LEU A 186 -8.10 -36.72 -44.38
N LEU A 187 -8.00 -35.42 -44.64
CA LEU A 187 -7.66 -34.90 -45.96
C LEU A 187 -6.24 -35.31 -46.39
N ASP A 188 -5.28 -35.27 -45.47
CA ASP A 188 -3.90 -35.70 -45.73
C ASP A 188 -3.83 -37.22 -46.02
N GLU A 189 -4.60 -38.04 -45.31
CA GLU A 189 -4.70 -39.48 -45.55
C GLU A 189 -5.37 -39.80 -46.90
N TYR A 190 -6.46 -39.11 -47.21
CA TYR A 190 -7.12 -39.24 -48.51
C TYR A 190 -6.16 -38.87 -49.65
N ASN A 191 -5.45 -37.75 -49.53
CA ASN A 191 -4.48 -37.30 -50.54
C ASN A 191 -3.35 -38.33 -50.73
N LYS A 192 -2.82 -38.89 -49.63
CA LYS A 192 -1.83 -39.99 -49.70
C LYS A 192 -2.38 -41.21 -50.42
N MET A 193 -3.61 -41.61 -50.10
CA MET A 193 -4.26 -42.77 -50.73
C MET A 193 -4.47 -42.55 -52.24
N THR A 194 -4.97 -41.37 -52.63
CA THR A 194 -5.14 -41.00 -54.05
C THR A 194 -3.81 -41.03 -54.79
N LEU A 195 -2.74 -40.46 -54.22
CA LEU A 195 -1.42 -40.44 -54.85
C LEU A 195 -0.82 -41.84 -55.02
N LEU A 196 -0.97 -42.71 -54.02
CA LEU A 196 -0.53 -44.11 -54.09
C LEU A 196 -1.32 -44.89 -55.14
N LEU A 197 -2.65 -44.72 -55.19
CA LEU A 197 -3.50 -45.33 -56.21
C LEU A 197 -3.11 -44.86 -57.62
N SER A 198 -2.93 -43.56 -57.84
CA SER A 198 -2.46 -43.03 -59.13
C SER A 198 -1.12 -43.62 -59.54
N LYS A 199 -0.16 -43.73 -58.61
CA LYS A 199 1.14 -44.37 -58.88
C LYS A 199 0.97 -45.84 -59.24
N GLN A 200 0.08 -46.56 -58.57
CA GLN A 200 -0.18 -47.97 -58.85
C GLN A 200 -0.79 -48.17 -60.24
N PHE A 201 -1.71 -47.29 -60.66
CA PHE A 201 -2.27 -47.33 -62.01
C PHE A 201 -1.19 -47.11 -63.08
N VAL A 202 -0.32 -46.11 -62.91
CA VAL A 202 0.79 -45.87 -63.86
C VAL A 202 1.74 -47.08 -63.93
N GLN A 203 2.07 -47.69 -62.78
CA GLN A 203 2.91 -48.88 -62.76
C GLN A 203 2.27 -50.07 -63.47
N TRP A 204 0.96 -50.26 -63.31
CA TRP A 204 0.22 -51.30 -64.02
C TRP A 204 0.16 -51.02 -65.52
N GLU A 205 -0.08 -49.78 -65.93
CA GLU A 205 -0.05 -49.38 -67.34
C GLU A 205 1.34 -49.64 -67.97
N GLU A 206 2.43 -49.28 -67.30
CA GLU A 206 3.79 -49.57 -67.79
C GLU A 206 4.05 -51.08 -67.90
N ALA A 207 3.63 -51.87 -66.91
CA ALA A 207 3.82 -53.32 -66.93
C ALA A 207 3.02 -53.97 -68.07
N LEU A 208 1.78 -53.53 -68.26
CA LEU A 208 0.89 -54.03 -69.32
C LEU A 208 1.44 -53.64 -70.70
N SER A 209 1.92 -52.40 -70.86
CA SER A 209 2.56 -51.93 -72.10
C SER A 209 3.84 -52.72 -72.44
N LYS A 210 4.67 -53.06 -71.45
CA LYS A 210 5.84 -53.94 -71.65
C LYS A 210 5.45 -55.34 -72.11
N LEU A 211 4.40 -55.93 -71.53
CA LEU A 211 3.90 -57.24 -71.93
C LEU A 211 3.29 -57.23 -73.34
N GLU A 212 2.57 -56.17 -73.71
CA GLU A 212 2.04 -55.97 -75.06
C GLU A 212 3.16 -55.81 -76.09
N ALA A 213 4.19 -55.01 -75.79
CA ALA A 213 5.35 -54.86 -76.65
C ALA A 213 6.09 -56.19 -76.86
N ALA A 214 6.28 -56.98 -75.80
CA ALA A 214 6.88 -58.31 -75.90
C ALA A 214 6.05 -59.28 -76.78
N LYS A 215 4.72 -59.13 -76.80
CA LYS A 215 3.83 -59.90 -77.69
C LYS A 215 3.86 -59.40 -79.14
N GLN A 216 3.98 -58.10 -79.37
CA GLN A 216 4.09 -57.50 -80.72
C GLN A 216 5.45 -57.78 -81.38
N VAL A 217 6.52 -58.03 -80.60
CA VAL A 217 7.88 -58.35 -81.09
C VAL A 217 8.06 -59.81 -81.52
N LYS A 218 6.99 -60.62 -81.58
CA LYS A 218 7.01 -61.87 -82.37
C LYS A 218 6.55 -61.56 -83.80
N PRO A 219 7.46 -61.29 -84.77
CA PRO A 219 7.10 -61.43 -86.16
C PRO A 219 6.82 -62.91 -86.40
N LEU A 220 5.66 -63.18 -87.01
CA LEU A 220 5.47 -64.38 -87.81
C LEU A 220 6.62 -64.41 -88.84
N ARG A 221 7.65 -65.22 -88.56
CA ARG A 221 8.61 -65.70 -89.54
C ARG A 221 8.41 -67.20 -89.66
N ASP A 222 7.99 -67.55 -90.86
CA ASP A 222 8.05 -68.84 -91.58
C ASP A 222 7.48 -70.09 -90.90
#